data_AF-A0A4C2EG74-F1
#
_entry.id   AF-A0A4C2EG74-F1
#
_cell.length_a   1.000
_cell.length_b   1.000
_cell.length_c   1.000
_cell.angle_alpha   90.00
_cell.angle_beta   90.00
_cell.angle_gamma   90.00
#
_symmetry.space_group_name_H-M   'P 1'
#
loop_
_entity.id
_entity.type
_entity.pdbx_description
1 polymer ?
#
loop_
_entity_poly.entity_id
_entity_poly.type
_entity_poly.pdbx_seq_one_letter_code
_entity_poly.pdbx_strand_id
1 'polypeptide(L)'
;MNTYVRIVVALLLGAFAFAVTTVAVTAGFEPQIEFSLLIGLPMGVSAGLTALFAGYVLLLHRDQAALGTVSKRAVRLRLAALAAVADFVVVTAVGVGLYAFADASIGIGLLVAGLPVTLVLAAGVGYLVVDRDRSEQAGPRTQ
;
A
#
# COMPACT_ATOMS: atom_id res chain seq x y z
N MET A 1 8.76 -4.56 -19.89
CA MET A 1 7.65 -5.52 -20.00
C MET A 1 6.45 -4.84 -20.67
N ASN A 2 5.52 -5.58 -21.31
CA ASN A 2 4.27 -4.98 -21.81
C ASN A 2 3.44 -4.47 -20.62
N THR A 3 2.85 -3.27 -20.75
CA THR A 3 2.02 -2.62 -19.72
C THR A 3 0.88 -3.54 -19.23
N TYR A 4 0.24 -4.31 -20.12
CA TYR A 4 -0.81 -5.24 -19.72
C TYR A 4 -0.31 -6.35 -18.80
N VAL A 5 0.85 -6.94 -19.13
CA VAL A 5 1.47 -7.98 -18.30
C VAL A 5 1.84 -7.41 -16.92
N ARG A 6 2.35 -6.18 -16.87
CA ARG A 6 2.62 -5.48 -15.60
C ARG A 6 1.38 -5.32 -14.74
N ILE A 7 0.28 -4.90 -15.35
CA ILE A 7 -1.01 -4.75 -14.65
C ILE A 7 -1.48 -6.09 -14.10
N VAL A 8 -1.44 -7.15 -14.92
CA VAL A 8 -1.86 -8.49 -14.49
C VAL A 8 -1.00 -9.00 -13.34
N VAL A 9 0.32 -8.87 -13.42
CA VAL A 9 1.23 -9.31 -12.35
C VAL A 9 0.99 -8.50 -11.06
N ALA A 10 0.83 -7.18 -11.16
CA ALA A 10 0.53 -6.34 -10.01
C ALA A 10 -0.85 -6.68 -9.39
N LEU A 11 -1.85 -6.96 -10.22
CA LEU A 11 -3.18 -7.39 -9.78
C LEU A 11 -3.10 -8.74 -9.04
N LEU A 12 -2.37 -9.71 -9.58
CA LEU A 12 -2.16 -11.01 -8.94
C LEU A 12 -1.42 -10.86 -7.60
N LEU A 13 -0.41 -10.00 -7.52
CA LEU A 13 0.28 -9.68 -6.26
C LEU A 13 -0.67 -9.07 -5.23
N GLY A 14 -1.51 -8.12 -5.65
CA GLY A 14 -2.54 -7.53 -4.79
C GLY A 14 -3.56 -8.54 -4.30
N ALA A 15 -4.11 -9.35 -5.20
CA ALA A 15 -5.08 -10.39 -4.87
C ALA A 15 -4.48 -11.46 -3.93
N PHE A 16 -3.23 -11.84 -4.16
CA PHE A 16 -2.51 -12.78 -3.29
C PHE A 16 -2.29 -12.19 -1.89
N ALA A 17 -1.80 -10.96 -1.78
CA ALA A 17 -1.59 -10.30 -0.50
C ALA A 17 -2.92 -10.11 0.26
N PHE A 18 -3.99 -9.75 -0.45
CA PHE A 18 -5.35 -9.70 0.11
C PHE A 18 -5.77 -11.04 0.70
N ALA A 19 -5.67 -12.12 -0.08
CA ALA A 19 -6.09 -13.44 0.35
C ALA A 19 -5.27 -13.94 1.54
N VAL A 20 -3.95 -13.88 1.46
CA VAL A 20 -3.05 -14.33 2.53
C VAL A 20 -3.29 -13.55 3.82
N THR A 21 -3.43 -12.22 3.74
CA THR A 21 -3.66 -11.39 4.93
C THR A 21 -5.01 -11.67 5.55
N THR A 22 -6.07 -11.78 4.74
CA THR A 22 -7.42 -12.09 5.23
C THR A 22 -7.45 -13.45 5.93
N VAL A 23 -6.83 -14.47 5.32
CA VAL A 23 -6.75 -15.82 5.89
C VAL A 23 -5.89 -15.85 7.15
N ALA A 24 -4.73 -15.18 7.16
CA ALA A 24 -3.84 -15.15 8.31
C ALA A 24 -4.48 -14.43 9.51
N VAL A 25 -5.15 -13.30 9.28
CA VAL A 25 -5.92 -12.60 10.31
C VAL A 25 -7.06 -13.50 10.79
N THR A 26 -7.82 -14.09 9.88
CA THR A 26 -8.91 -15.01 10.23
C THR A 26 -8.43 -16.14 11.14
N ALA A 27 -7.35 -16.82 10.77
CA ALA A 27 -6.77 -17.90 11.57
C ALA A 27 -6.24 -17.40 12.92
N GLY A 28 -5.70 -16.18 12.99
CA GLY A 28 -5.17 -15.60 14.23
C GLY A 28 -6.24 -15.23 15.27
N PHE A 29 -7.49 -15.08 14.86
CA PHE A 29 -8.61 -14.68 15.73
C PHE A 29 -9.59 -15.83 16.05
N GLU A 30 -9.32 -17.08 15.65
CA GLU A 30 -10.15 -18.22 16.06
C GLU A 30 -10.09 -18.43 17.58
N PRO A 31 -11.24 -18.62 18.27
CA PRO A 31 -12.56 -18.98 17.73
C PRO A 31 -13.53 -17.80 17.48
N GLN A 32 -13.13 -16.54 17.64
CA GLN A 32 -14.04 -15.39 17.49
C GLN A 32 -14.21 -14.97 16.01
N ILE A 33 -14.91 -15.81 15.25
CA ILE A 33 -15.21 -15.64 13.82
C ILE A 33 -15.94 -14.31 13.49
N GLU A 34 -16.64 -13.73 14.45
CA GLU A 34 -17.32 -12.44 14.33
C GLU A 34 -16.35 -11.26 14.13
N PHE A 35 -15.11 -11.35 14.65
CA PHE A 35 -14.05 -10.36 14.39
C PHE A 35 -13.29 -10.64 13.09
N SER A 36 -13.44 -11.84 12.53
CA SER A 36 -12.69 -12.28 11.35
C SER A 36 -13.02 -11.48 10.10
N LEU A 37 -14.30 -11.21 9.86
CA LEU A 37 -14.72 -10.35 8.74
C LEU A 37 -14.50 -8.87 9.06
N LEU A 38 -14.73 -8.47 10.32
CA LEU A 38 -14.61 -7.07 10.75
C LEU A 38 -13.17 -6.57 10.67
N ILE A 39 -12.18 -7.42 10.95
CA ILE A 39 -10.75 -7.09 10.97
C ILE A 39 -10.05 -7.62 9.73
N GLY A 40 -10.29 -8.88 9.37
CA GLY A 40 -9.61 -9.54 8.26
C GLY A 40 -9.87 -8.88 6.92
N LEU A 41 -11.10 -8.40 6.66
CA LEU A 41 -11.42 -7.75 5.40
C LEU A 41 -10.72 -6.37 5.24
N PRO A 42 -10.83 -5.40 6.17
CA PRO A 42 -10.09 -4.14 6.04
C PRO A 42 -8.57 -4.32 5.96
N MET A 43 -8.03 -5.25 6.75
CA MET A 43 -6.60 -5.60 6.74
C MET A 43 -6.20 -6.19 5.39
N GLY A 44 -6.97 -7.15 4.89
CA GLY A 44 -6.78 -7.76 3.58
C GLY A 44 -6.83 -6.73 2.46
N VAL A 45 -7.83 -5.85 2.43
CA VAL A 45 -7.95 -4.79 1.42
C VAL A 45 -6.73 -3.88 1.45
N SER A 46 -6.32 -3.45 2.64
CA SER A 46 -5.15 -2.56 2.79
C SER A 46 -3.87 -3.23 2.31
N ALA A 47 -3.66 -4.50 2.67
CA ALA A 47 -2.51 -5.29 2.20
C ALA A 47 -2.53 -5.46 0.67
N GLY A 48 -3.69 -5.80 0.11
CA GLY A 48 -3.86 -6.00 -1.33
C GLY A 48 -3.61 -4.74 -2.14
N LEU A 49 -4.16 -3.60 -1.72
CA LEU A 49 -3.93 -2.31 -2.37
C LEU A 49 -2.46 -1.87 -2.27
N THR A 50 -1.84 -2.06 -1.10
CA THR A 50 -0.41 -1.76 -0.89
C THR A 50 0.46 -2.61 -1.82
N ALA A 51 0.22 -3.91 -1.88
CA ALA A 51 0.97 -4.83 -2.73
C ALA A 51 0.76 -4.56 -4.22
N LEU A 52 -0.47 -4.23 -4.64
CA LEU A 52 -0.78 -3.86 -6.01
C LEU A 52 -0.04 -2.60 -6.42
N PHE A 53 -0.13 -1.54 -5.60
CA PHE A 53 0.54 -0.27 -5.87
C PHE A 53 2.06 -0.44 -5.91
N ALA A 54 2.62 -1.06 -4.87
CA ALA A 54 4.06 -1.27 -4.78
C ALA A 54 4.58 -2.16 -5.92
N GLY A 55 3.89 -3.26 -6.22
CA GLY A 55 4.24 -4.18 -7.31
C GLY A 55 4.25 -3.48 -8.66
N TYR A 56 3.20 -2.70 -8.98
CA TYR A 56 3.14 -1.96 -10.23
C TYR A 56 4.30 -0.97 -10.37
N VAL A 57 4.54 -0.17 -9.32
CA VAL A 57 5.57 0.87 -9.32
C VAL A 57 6.99 0.27 -9.39
N LEU A 58 7.27 -0.81 -8.64
CA LEU A 58 8.57 -1.46 -8.68
C LEU A 58 8.86 -2.06 -10.06
N LEU A 59 7.86 -2.70 -10.68
CA LEU A 59 7.99 -3.25 -12.03
C LEU A 59 8.20 -2.15 -13.07
N LEU A 60 7.48 -1.03 -12.96
CA LEU A 60 7.68 0.14 -13.81
C LEU A 60 9.10 0.70 -13.67
N HIS A 61 9.59 0.85 -12.43
CA HIS A 61 10.94 1.36 -12.18
C HIS A 61 12.00 0.41 -12.72
N ARG A 62 11.83 -0.91 -12.53
CA ARG A 62 12.73 -1.94 -13.07
C ARG A 62 12.78 -1.91 -14.60
N ASP A 63 11.63 -1.77 -15.25
CA ASP A 63 11.56 -1.65 -16.72
C ASP A 63 12.31 -0.40 -17.21
N GLN A 64 12.13 0.75 -16.55
CA GLN A 64 12.86 1.97 -16.91
C GLN A 64 14.35 1.88 -16.64
N ALA A 65 14.75 1.25 -15.53
CA ALA A 65 16.16 1.02 -15.19
C ALA A 65 16.86 0.12 -16.19
N ALA A 66 16.20 -0.96 -16.65
CA ALA A 66 16.73 -1.84 -17.68
C ALA A 66 16.92 -1.12 -19.03
N LEU A 67 16.10 -0.10 -19.30
CA LEU A 67 16.17 0.70 -20.51
C LEU A 67 17.07 1.94 -20.35
N GLY A 68 17.66 2.18 -19.18
CA GLY A 68 18.47 3.38 -18.90
C GLY A 68 17.68 4.70 -18.87
N THR A 69 16.34 4.65 -18.82
CA THR A 69 15.44 5.81 -18.95
C THR A 69 14.76 6.20 -17.64
N VAL A 70 15.43 5.99 -16.49
CA VAL A 70 14.84 6.23 -15.16
C VAL A 70 14.50 7.70 -14.98
N SER A 71 13.20 8.01 -14.99
CA SER A 71 12.71 9.36 -14.73
C SER A 71 12.76 9.68 -13.23
N LYS A 72 12.96 10.96 -12.87
CA LYS A 72 12.85 11.44 -11.48
C LYS A 72 11.49 11.06 -10.85
N ARG A 73 10.43 11.10 -11.64
CA ARG A 73 9.08 10.66 -11.24
C ARG A 73 9.03 9.20 -10.83
N ALA A 74 9.68 8.30 -11.58
CA ALA A 74 9.73 6.89 -11.23
C ALA A 74 10.52 6.62 -9.96
N VAL A 75 11.55 7.41 -9.66
CA VAL A 75 12.28 7.34 -8.37
C VAL A 75 11.38 7.75 -7.21
N ARG A 76 10.67 8.89 -7.32
CA ARG A 76 9.74 9.36 -6.28
C ARG A 76 8.60 8.37 -6.04
N LEU A 77 8.00 7.84 -7.11
CA LEU A 77 6.98 6.81 -7.00
C LEU A 77 7.51 5.57 -6.29
N ARG A 78 8.73 5.12 -6.62
CA ARG A 78 9.37 3.99 -5.94
C ARG A 78 9.55 4.26 -4.44
N LEU A 79 9.99 5.45 -4.06
CA LEU A 79 10.09 5.83 -2.64
C LEU A 79 8.71 5.84 -1.96
N ALA A 80 7.69 6.38 -2.61
CA ALA A 80 6.32 6.35 -2.09
C ALA A 80 5.77 4.92 -1.93
N ALA A 81 6.06 4.03 -2.89
CA ALA A 81 5.71 2.61 -2.81
C ALA A 81 6.40 1.92 -1.64
N LEU A 82 7.70 2.16 -1.44
CA LEU A 82 8.45 1.63 -0.30
C LEU A 82 7.94 2.19 1.02
N ALA A 83 7.61 3.48 1.07
CA ALA A 83 7.05 4.12 2.25
C ALA A 83 5.66 3.55 2.60
N ALA A 84 4.80 3.31 1.60
CA ALA A 84 3.49 2.69 1.82
C ALA A 84 3.60 1.26 2.37
N VAL A 85 4.55 0.47 1.85
CA VAL A 85 4.83 -0.87 2.38
C VAL A 85 5.36 -0.79 3.81
N ALA A 86 6.29 0.11 4.09
CA ALA A 86 6.85 0.29 5.42
C ALA A 86 5.78 0.75 6.43
N ASP A 87 4.95 1.73 6.05
CA ASP A 87 3.81 2.21 6.85
C ASP A 87 2.86 1.06 7.17
N PHE A 88 2.43 0.30 6.15
CA PHE A 88 1.56 -0.86 6.34
C PHE A 88 2.15 -1.87 7.35
N VAL A 89 3.44 -2.21 7.21
CA VAL A 89 4.11 -3.17 8.09
C VAL A 89 4.20 -2.63 9.52
N VAL A 90 4.59 -1.37 9.69
CA VAL A 90 4.74 -0.75 11.02
C VAL A 90 3.38 -0.63 11.70
N VAL A 91 2.35 -0.09 11.04
CA VAL A 91 1.02 0.08 11.63
C VAL A 91 0.41 -1.29 11.95
N THR A 92 0.59 -2.30 11.09
CA THR A 92 0.15 -3.67 11.37
C THR A 92 0.84 -4.23 12.60
N ALA A 93 2.18 -4.13 12.68
CA ALA A 93 2.94 -4.65 13.82
C ALA A 93 2.55 -3.97 15.14
N VAL A 94 2.37 -2.65 15.12
CA VAL A 94 1.90 -1.88 16.27
C VAL A 94 0.48 -2.29 16.65
N GLY A 95 -0.44 -2.41 15.69
CA GLY A 95 -1.83 -2.80 15.94
C GLY A 95 -1.95 -4.20 16.53
N VAL A 96 -1.20 -5.16 15.99
CA VAL A 96 -1.12 -6.53 16.53
C VAL A 96 -0.49 -6.54 17.92
N GLY A 97 0.58 -5.77 18.14
CA GLY A 97 1.23 -5.67 19.45
C GLY A 97 0.30 -5.07 20.51
N LEU A 98 -0.43 -4.02 20.18
CA LEU A 98 -1.42 -3.41 21.08
C LEU A 98 -2.55 -4.40 21.39
N TYR A 99 -3.05 -5.11 20.38
CA TYR A 99 -4.07 -6.14 20.57
C TYR A 99 -3.60 -7.25 21.51
N ALA A 100 -2.37 -7.74 21.33
CA ALA A 100 -1.84 -8.87 22.08
C ALA A 100 -1.38 -8.53 23.51
N PHE A 101 -0.84 -7.33 23.73
CA PHE A 101 -0.11 -7.01 24.97
C PHE A 101 -0.67 -5.85 25.78
N ALA A 102 -1.56 -5.02 25.22
CA ALA A 102 -2.05 -3.82 25.89
C ALA A 102 -3.58 -3.79 26.01
N ASP A 103 -4.28 -3.56 24.91
CA ASP A 103 -5.73 -3.45 24.89
C ASP A 103 -6.25 -3.89 23.51
N ALA A 104 -7.11 -4.91 23.54
CA ALA A 104 -7.72 -5.48 22.35
C ALA A 104 -8.51 -4.44 21.54
N SER A 105 -9.24 -3.54 22.21
CA SER A 105 -10.08 -2.55 21.54
C SER A 105 -9.26 -1.49 20.80
N ILE A 106 -8.15 -1.05 21.38
CA ILE A 106 -7.22 -0.09 20.77
C ILE A 106 -6.51 -0.73 19.58
N GLY A 107 -6.03 -1.97 19.73
CA GLY A 107 -5.40 -2.71 18.65
C GLY A 107 -6.33 -2.92 17.45
N ILE A 108 -7.57 -3.36 17.71
CA ILE A 108 -8.60 -3.54 16.67
C ILE A 108 -8.92 -2.21 15.98
N GLY A 109 -9.11 -1.12 16.75
CA GLY A 109 -9.37 0.20 16.19
C GLY A 109 -8.27 0.68 15.25
N LEU A 110 -7.01 0.46 15.61
CA LEU A 110 -5.87 0.84 14.77
C LEU A 110 -5.79 -0.01 13.47
N LEU A 111 -6.06 -1.32 13.57
CA LEU A 111 -6.04 -2.22 12.41
C LEU A 111 -7.21 -2.00 11.46
N VAL A 112 -8.40 -1.72 11.98
CA VAL A 112 -9.63 -1.56 11.18
C VAL A 112 -9.77 -0.16 10.61
N ALA A 113 -9.51 0.88 11.41
CA ALA A 113 -9.73 2.27 11.00
C ALA A 113 -8.42 3.00 10.68
N GLY A 114 -7.34 2.71 11.39
CA GLY A 114 -6.05 3.38 11.17
C GLY A 114 -5.43 3.03 9.82
N LEU A 115 -5.34 1.75 9.49
CA LEU A 115 -4.68 1.26 8.29
C LEU A 115 -5.28 1.75 6.96
N PRO A 116 -6.61 1.73 6.75
CA PRO A 116 -7.21 2.29 5.55
C PRO A 116 -6.97 3.80 5.43
N VAL A 117 -6.99 4.51 6.57
CA VAL A 117 -6.81 5.97 6.61
C VAL A 117 -5.37 6.36 6.33
N THR A 118 -4.37 5.66 6.88
CA THR A 118 -2.96 5.94 6.58
C THR A 118 -2.62 5.64 5.14
N LEU A 119 -3.24 4.62 4.54
CA LEU A 119 -3.07 4.27 3.13
C LEU A 119 -3.66 5.36 2.21
N VAL A 120 -4.85 5.88 2.52
CA VAL A 120 -5.46 7.01 1.80
C VAL A 120 -4.64 8.29 1.98
N LEU A 121 -4.13 8.57 3.17
CA LEU A 121 -3.27 9.72 3.43
C LEU A 121 -1.93 9.60 2.69
N ALA A 122 -1.29 8.43 2.71
CA ALA A 122 -0.07 8.17 1.97
C ALA A 122 -0.26 8.32 0.46
N ALA A 123 -1.39 7.81 -0.06
CA ALA A 123 -1.77 7.99 -1.46
C ALA A 123 -2.04 9.47 -1.81
N GLY A 124 -2.75 10.20 -0.94
CA GLY A 124 -3.05 11.62 -1.11
C GLY A 124 -1.80 12.50 -1.07
N VAL A 125 -0.90 12.27 -0.12
CA VAL A 125 0.41 12.95 -0.04
C VAL A 125 1.25 12.61 -1.26
N GLY A 126 1.29 11.35 -1.68
CA GLY A 126 1.97 10.92 -2.90
C GLY A 126 1.43 11.61 -4.16
N TYR A 127 0.11 11.78 -4.26
CA TYR A 127 -0.54 12.50 -5.37
C TYR A 127 -0.20 13.99 -5.37
N LEU A 128 -0.30 14.67 -4.22
CA LEU A 128 0.01 16.11 -4.11
C LEU A 128 1.48 16.42 -4.40
N VAL A 129 2.40 15.55 -3.98
CA VAL A 129 3.83 15.68 -4.30
C VAL A 129 4.10 15.50 -5.80
N VAL A 130 3.32 14.65 -6.48
CA VAL A 130 3.42 14.45 -7.94
C VAL A 130 2.80 15.62 -8.71
N ASP A 131 1.72 16.22 -8.20
CA ASP A 131 1.04 17.34 -8.87
C ASP A 131 1.85 18.66 -8.77
N ARG A 132 2.53 18.90 -7.64
CA ARG A 132 3.46 20.03 -7.48
C ARG A 132 4.63 20.01 -8.46
N ASP A 133 5.21 18.83 -8.73
CA ASP A 133 6.29 18.71 -9.72
C ASP A 133 5.82 19.04 -11.15
N ARG A 134 4.52 18.87 -11.45
CA ARG A 134 3.93 19.17 -12.76
C ARG A 134 3.69 20.67 -12.94
N SER A 135 3.29 21.37 -11.88
CA SER A 135 3.10 22.83 -11.90
C SER A 135 4.43 23.59 -11.93
N GLU A 136 5.50 23.04 -11.33
CA GLU A 136 6.84 23.63 -11.43
C GLU A 136 7.52 23.42 -12.80
N GLN A 137 7.20 22.33 -13.52
CA GLN A 137 7.72 22.08 -14.88
C GLN A 137 6.91 22.75 -15.99
N ALA A 138 5.66 23.13 -15.71
CA ALA A 138 4.88 24.03 -16.55
C ALA A 138 5.27 25.48 -16.26
N GLY A 139 6.55 25.82 -16.49
CA GLY A 139 6.99 27.22 -16.46
C GLY A 139 6.15 28.08 -17.41
N PRO A 140 5.92 29.38 -17.09
CA PRO A 140 5.09 30.24 -17.90
C PRO A 140 5.62 30.27 -19.33
N ARG A 141 4.80 29.85 -20.29
CA ARG A 141 5.04 30.17 -21.70
C ARG A 141 4.93 31.69 -21.81
N THR A 142 6.05 32.38 -21.75
CA THR A 142 6.15 33.77 -22.17
C THR A 142 5.83 33.82 -23.66
N GLN A 143 4.88 34.70 -23.99
CA GLN A 143 4.39 35.07 -25.32
C GLN A 143 5.49 35.27 -26.35
#